data_AF-A0A0A9ZFB9-F1
#
_entry.id   AF-A0A0A9ZFB9-F1
#
_cell.length_a   1.000
_cell.length_b   1.000
_cell.length_c   1.000
_cell.angle_alpha   90.00
_cell.angle_beta   90.00
_cell.angle_gamma   90.00
#
_symmetry.space_group_name_H-M   'P 1'
#
loop_
_entity.id
_entity.type
_entity.pdbx_description
1 polymer ?
#
loop_
_entity_poly.entity_id
_entity_poly.type
_entity_poly.pdbx_seq_one_letter_code
_entity_poly.pdbx_strand_id
1 'polypeptide(L)'
;MKSRNDDSDSLTSHKFQIIAVFNATEMETGATIMATHTYITTDIIAHYKFSNKLVHMHPLGLDVHLDYHYFNALLPITAQESSTSSSSSSRSSVSRSHSSSNRSR
;
A
#
# COMPACT_ATOMS: atom_id res chain seq x y z
N MET A 1 -2.67 39.02 26.87
CA MET A 1 -2.01 37.72 26.62
C MET A 1 -2.96 36.87 25.79
N LYS A 2 -2.66 36.65 24.50
CA LYS A 2 -3.47 35.77 23.64
C LYS A 2 -2.50 34.76 23.03
N SER A 3 -2.57 33.55 23.56
CA SER A 3 -1.77 32.40 23.14
C SER A 3 -2.03 32.12 21.66
N ARG A 4 -0.98 32.18 20.83
CA ARG A 4 -1.02 31.65 19.47
C ARG A 4 -0.82 30.14 19.59
N ASN A 5 -1.85 29.38 19.25
CA ASN A 5 -1.72 27.95 19.00
C ASN A 5 -1.10 27.80 17.60
N ASP A 6 0.23 27.70 17.55
CA ASP A 6 0.97 27.17 16.40
C ASP A 6 1.25 25.69 16.66
N ASP A 7 0.24 24.84 16.49
CA ASP A 7 0.39 23.38 16.43
C ASP A 7 0.00 22.90 15.02
N SER A 8 0.61 23.47 13.98
CA SER A 8 0.37 23.04 12.59
C SER A 8 1.65 22.87 11.77
N ASP A 9 2.75 22.41 12.38
CA ASP A 9 3.97 22.15 11.61
C ASP A 9 4.90 21.07 12.22
N SER A 10 4.36 19.92 12.63
CA SER A 10 5.19 18.78 13.09
C SER A 10 5.10 17.50 12.24
N LEU A 11 4.48 17.56 11.06
CA LEU A 11 4.50 16.45 10.08
C LEU A 11 5.59 16.60 9.01
N THR A 12 6.35 17.70 9.00
CA THR A 12 7.27 18.08 7.91
C THR A 12 8.77 17.90 8.22
N SER A 13 9.15 17.16 9.28
CA SER A 13 10.56 17.04 9.69
C SER A 13 11.13 15.62 9.63
N HIS A 14 10.63 14.76 8.75
CA HIS A 14 11.26 13.46 8.49
C HIS A 14 11.77 13.46 7.05
N LYS A 15 13.06 13.79 6.89
CA LYS A 15 13.77 13.70 5.61
C LYS A 15 14.17 12.25 5.41
N PHE A 16 13.41 11.54 4.59
CA PHE A 16 13.75 10.19 4.16
C PHE A 16 13.55 10.08 2.66
N GLN A 17 14.15 9.05 2.09
CA GLN A 17 14.01 8.69 0.69
C GLN A 17 13.57 7.24 0.59
N ILE A 18 12.68 6.94 -0.35
CA ILE A 18 12.34 5.57 -0.71
C ILE A 18 12.99 5.28 -2.05
N ILE A 19 13.81 4.24 -2.11
CA ILE A 19 14.44 3.79 -3.35
C ILE A 19 13.72 2.52 -3.80
N ALA A 20 13.00 2.61 -4.92
CA ALA A 20 12.37 1.49 -5.59
C ALA A 20 13.33 0.93 -6.65
N VAL A 21 13.60 -0.37 -6.58
CA VAL A 21 14.48 -1.07 -7.53
C VAL A 21 13.68 -2.19 -8.19
N PHE A 22 13.63 -2.17 -9.51
CA PHE A 22 13.06 -3.22 -10.34
C PHE A 22 14.19 -3.96 -11.04
N ASN A 23 14.26 -5.27 -10.83
CA ASN A 23 15.22 -6.17 -11.49
C ASN A 23 14.43 -7.25 -12.22
N ALA A 24 14.77 -7.48 -13.49
CA ALA A 24 14.14 -8.50 -14.32
C ALA A 24 15.14 -9.10 -15.31
N THR A 25 14.74 -10.20 -15.93
CA THR A 25 15.43 -10.79 -17.08
C THR A 25 14.52 -10.63 -18.29
N GLU A 26 15.03 -10.02 -19.35
CA GLU A 26 14.33 -9.90 -20.63
C GLU A 26 14.14 -11.28 -21.25
N MET A 27 12.91 -11.60 -21.64
CA MET A 27 12.59 -12.96 -22.11
C MET A 27 13.22 -13.29 -23.46
N GLU A 28 13.37 -12.31 -24.35
CA GLU A 28 13.87 -12.54 -25.71
C GLU A 28 15.39 -12.71 -25.74
N THR A 29 16.12 -11.85 -25.03
CA THR A 29 17.58 -11.79 -25.06
C THR A 29 18.24 -12.52 -23.88
N GLY A 30 17.50 -12.77 -22.81
CA GLY A 30 18.04 -13.23 -21.53
C GLY A 30 18.84 -12.16 -20.78
N ALA A 31 18.84 -10.91 -21.24
CA ALA A 31 19.59 -9.83 -20.61
C ALA A 31 18.96 -9.41 -19.28
N THR A 32 19.78 -9.02 -18.31
CA THR A 32 19.30 -8.44 -17.06
C THR A 32 18.92 -6.98 -17.27
N ILE A 33 17.68 -6.64 -16.92
CA ILE A 33 17.14 -5.27 -16.89
C ILE A 33 17.09 -4.82 -15.43
N MET A 34 17.62 -3.63 -15.16
CA MET A 34 17.50 -2.97 -13.86
C MET A 34 16.97 -1.55 -14.06
N ALA A 35 15.97 -1.17 -13.28
CA ALA A 35 15.45 0.19 -13.20
C ALA A 35 15.36 0.63 -11.74
N THR A 36 15.85 1.83 -11.44
CA THR A 36 15.84 2.39 -10.10
C THR A 36 15.13 3.73 -10.11
N HIS A 37 14.28 3.97 -9.12
CA HIS A 37 13.60 5.24 -8.91
C HIS A 37 13.66 5.65 -7.45
N THR A 38 13.81 6.95 -7.19
CA THR A 38 13.89 7.51 -5.85
C THR A 38 12.73 8.47 -5.62
N TYR A 39 11.97 8.23 -4.56
CA TYR A 39 10.94 9.12 -4.07
C TYR A 39 11.47 9.89 -2.86
N ILE A 40 11.39 11.21 -2.88
CA ILE A 40 11.64 12.07 -1.72
C ILE A 40 10.35 12.33 -0.95
N THR A 41 10.45 12.89 0.25
CA THR A 41 9.29 13.14 1.13
C THR A 41 8.13 13.89 0.44
N THR A 42 8.42 14.81 -0.48
CA THR A 42 7.39 15.57 -1.21
C THR A 42 6.68 14.78 -2.32
N ASP A 43 7.25 13.65 -2.75
CA ASP A 43 6.66 12.79 -3.78
C ASP A 43 5.63 11.82 -3.19
N ILE A 44 5.63 11.65 -1.86
CA ILE A 44 4.78 10.70 -1.14
C ILE A 44 3.48 11.39 -0.72
N ILE A 45 2.39 11.04 -1.39
CA ILE A 45 1.07 11.63 -1.16
C ILE A 45 0.22 10.69 -0.30
N ALA A 46 -0.08 11.09 0.94
CA ALA A 46 -0.93 10.34 1.85
C ALA A 46 -2.42 10.49 1.50
N HIS A 47 -3.24 9.49 1.83
CA HIS A 47 -4.69 9.49 1.64
C HIS A 47 -5.17 9.52 0.18
N TYR A 48 -4.35 9.04 -0.75
CA TYR A 48 -4.74 8.81 -2.15
C TYR A 48 -4.54 7.35 -2.54
N LYS A 49 -5.30 6.91 -3.53
CA LYS A 49 -5.13 5.62 -4.20
C LYS A 49 -5.02 5.82 -5.71
N PHE A 50 -4.38 4.88 -6.39
CA PHE A 50 -4.39 4.87 -7.86
C PHE A 50 -5.80 4.66 -8.41
N SER A 51 -6.07 5.28 -9.55
CA SER A 51 -7.31 5.13 -10.28
C SER A 51 -7.49 3.71 -10.76
N ASN A 52 -8.72 3.19 -10.71
CA ASN A 52 -9.08 1.90 -11.28
C ASN A 52 -9.33 1.96 -12.80
N LYS A 53 -9.10 3.12 -13.43
CA LYS A 53 -9.30 3.34 -14.87
C LYS A 53 -8.14 2.82 -15.74
N LEU A 54 -7.07 2.31 -15.14
CA LEU A 54 -5.96 1.73 -15.91
C LEU A 54 -6.40 0.49 -16.70
N VAL A 55 -7.32 -0.31 -16.16
CA VAL A 55 -7.71 -1.60 -16.74
C VAL A 55 -9.15 -1.55 -17.21
N HIS A 56 -9.34 -1.86 -18.49
CA HIS A 56 -10.65 -2.03 -19.11
C HIS A 56 -10.77 -3.44 -19.67
N MET A 57 -11.79 -4.18 -19.22
CA MET A 57 -12.16 -5.44 -19.85
C MET A 57 -13.32 -5.17 -20.80
N HIS A 58 -13.18 -5.62 -22.06
CA HIS A 58 -14.29 -5.52 -23.00
C HIS A 58 -15.41 -6.48 -22.55
N PRO A 59 -16.67 -6.04 -22.39
CA PRO A 59 -17.74 -6.88 -21.82
C PRO A 59 -18.02 -8.19 -22.59
N LEU A 60 -17.65 -8.22 -23.87
CA LEU A 60 -17.87 -9.35 -24.78
C LEU A 60 -16.57 -9.97 -25.31
N GLY A 61 -15.41 -9.49 -24.84
CA GLY A 61 -14.09 -9.95 -25.28
C GLY A 61 -13.31 -10.59 -24.14
N LEU A 62 -12.31 -11.39 -24.49
CA LEU A 62 -11.33 -11.93 -23.53
C LEU A 62 -10.11 -11.01 -23.36
N ASP A 63 -10.07 -9.91 -24.10
CA ASP A 63 -8.95 -8.99 -24.13
C ASP A 63 -9.01 -8.00 -22.97
N VAL A 64 -7.85 -7.80 -22.34
CA VAL A 64 -7.62 -6.80 -21.30
C VAL A 64 -6.93 -5.61 -21.94
N HIS A 65 -7.59 -4.45 -21.93
CA HIS A 65 -7.03 -3.20 -22.43
C HIS A 65 -6.45 -2.39 -21.27
N LEU A 66 -5.26 -1.84 -21.48
CA LEU A 66 -4.57 -0.97 -20.53
C LEU A 66 -4.56 0.46 -21.06
N ASP A 67 -5.16 1.40 -20.32
CA ASP A 67 -5.12 2.83 -20.62
C ASP A 67 -4.07 3.54 -19.75
N TYR A 68 -2.86 3.65 -20.30
CA TYR A 68 -1.72 4.24 -19.60
C TYR A 68 -1.85 5.74 -19.33
N HIS A 69 -2.84 6.45 -19.91
CA HIS A 69 -3.13 7.83 -19.52
C HIS A 69 -3.54 7.94 -18.04
N TYR A 70 -4.08 6.85 -17.47
CA TYR A 70 -4.50 6.78 -16.07
C TYR A 70 -3.46 6.13 -15.14
N PHE A 71 -2.26 5.80 -15.63
CA PHE A 71 -1.24 5.09 -14.84
C PHE A 71 -0.89 5.82 -13.53
N ASN A 72 -0.69 7.14 -13.60
CA ASN A 72 -0.40 7.98 -12.44
C ASN A 72 -1.64 8.73 -11.90
N ALA A 73 -2.84 8.38 -12.35
CA ALA A 73 -4.04 9.07 -11.92
C ALA A 73 -4.35 8.69 -10.46
N LEU A 74 -4.47 9.68 -9.59
CA LEU A 74 -4.75 9.50 -8.17
C LEU A 74 -6.18 9.95 -7.83
N LEU A 75 -6.81 9.20 -6.92
CA LEU A 75 -8.13 9.51 -6.37
C LEU A 75 -8.00 9.68 -4.85
N PRO A 76 -8.58 10.75 -4.26
CA PRO A 76 -8.64 10.90 -2.81
C PRO A 76 -9.35 9.70 -2.18
N ILE A 77 -8.79 9.17 -1.09
CA ILE A 77 -9.47 8.20 -0.23
C ILE A 77 -10.37 9.02 0.68
N THR A 78 -11.67 9.08 0.36
CA THR A 78 -12.66 9.62 1.29
C THR A 78 -12.65 8.74 2.54
N ALA A 79 -12.30 9.34 3.69
CA ALA A 79 -12.00 8.63 4.92
C ALA A 79 -13.09 7.65 5.36
N GLN A 80 -12.86 6.36 5.14
CA GLN A 80 -13.28 5.31 6.07
C GLN A 80 -12.37 4.09 5.92
N GLU A 81 -11.09 4.25 6.26
CA GLU A 81 -10.40 3.26 7.09
C GLU A 81 -9.31 4.04 7.83
N SER A 82 -9.54 4.20 9.13
CA SER A 82 -8.60 4.82 10.04
C SER A 82 -7.24 4.15 9.88
N SER A 83 -6.24 4.97 9.60
CA SER A 83 -4.83 4.65 9.52
C SER A 83 -4.42 3.52 10.47
N THR A 84 -3.73 2.53 9.92
CA THR A 84 -3.04 1.43 10.62
C THR A 84 -1.95 1.94 11.56
N SER A 85 -2.37 2.52 12.69
CA SER A 85 -1.51 2.73 13.86
C SER A 85 -2.12 2.17 15.16
N SER A 86 -3.21 1.39 15.06
CA SER A 86 -3.75 0.61 16.20
C SER A 86 -4.11 -0.84 15.89
N SER A 87 -3.74 -1.40 14.73
CA SER A 87 -4.04 -2.80 14.37
C SER A 87 -3.06 -3.82 14.96
N SER A 88 -2.65 -3.67 16.22
CA SER A 88 -1.77 -4.63 16.92
C SER A 88 -2.33 -5.08 18.28
N SER A 89 -3.65 -5.30 18.40
CA SER A 89 -4.24 -5.83 19.65
C SER A 89 -5.41 -6.80 19.47
N SER A 90 -5.51 -7.51 18.34
CA SER A 90 -6.50 -8.58 18.20
C SER A 90 -6.02 -9.72 17.30
N ARG A 91 -4.87 -10.33 17.66
CA ARG A 91 -4.66 -11.75 17.32
C ARG A 91 -5.27 -12.56 18.45
N SER A 92 -6.51 -13.00 18.27
CA SER A 92 -7.16 -13.95 19.18
C SER A 92 -6.30 -15.21 19.28
N SER A 93 -5.78 -15.48 20.47
CA SER A 93 -5.15 -16.75 20.83
C SER A 93 -6.18 -17.87 20.66
N VAL A 94 -6.02 -18.69 19.63
CA VAL A 94 -6.74 -19.97 19.52
C VAL A 94 -6.14 -20.92 20.55
N SER A 95 -6.74 -20.96 21.74
CA SER A 95 -6.45 -21.99 22.73
C SER A 95 -6.98 -23.32 22.22
N ARG A 96 -6.09 -24.17 21.71
CA ARG A 96 -6.36 -25.59 21.49
C ARG A 96 -6.59 -26.25 22.85
N SER A 97 -7.83 -26.46 23.24
CA SER A 97 -8.19 -27.37 24.32
C SER A 97 -7.97 -28.80 23.85
N HIS A 98 -6.91 -29.46 24.30
CA HIS A 98 -6.79 -30.91 24.24
C HIS A 98 -7.58 -31.48 25.43
N SER A 99 -8.69 -32.17 25.14
CA SER A 99 -9.44 -32.95 26.11
C SER A 99 -8.70 -34.26 26.39
N SER A 100 -8.04 -34.35 27.55
CA SER A 100 -7.52 -35.60 28.08
C SER A 100 -8.69 -36.44 28.58
N SER A 101 -9.05 -37.48 27.84
CA SER A 101 -10.04 -38.47 28.24
C SER A 101 -9.50 -39.34 29.38
N ASN A 102 -9.86 -39.03 30.63
CA ASN A 102 -9.68 -39.97 31.75
C ASN A 102 -10.75 -41.06 31.65
N ARG A 103 -10.33 -42.25 31.22
CA ARG A 103 -11.14 -43.46 31.25
C ARG A 103 -10.91 -44.16 32.60
N SER A 104 -11.84 -43.98 33.53
CA SER A 104 -11.96 -44.84 34.72
C SER A 104 -13.06 -45.87 34.48
N ARG A 105 -12.68 -47.13 34.36
CA ARG A 105 -13.40 -48.32 34.84
C ARG A 105 -12.51 -49.55 34.66
#